data_AF-A0A7X8XGW6-F1
#
_entry.id   AF-A0A7X8XGW6-F1
#
_cell.length_a   1.000
_cell.length_b   1.000
_cell.length_c   1.000
_cell.angle_alpha   90.00
_cell.angle_beta   90.00
_cell.angle_gamma   90.00
#
_symmetry.space_group_name_H-M   'P 1'
#
loop_
_entity.id
_entity.type
_entity.pdbx_description
1 polymer ?
#
loop_
_entity_poly.entity_id
_entity_poly.type
_entity_poly.pdbx_seq_one_letter_code
_entity_poly.pdbx_strand_id
1 'polypeptide(L)' 'MIARPHYIDRLRSLKDLRIIKTLSGVRRSGKSTILELFKDHLLSSGVEAERIQMINFEDLANATLL' A
#
# COMPACT_ATOMS: atom_id res chain seq x y z
N MET A 1 -1.03 13.76 6.31
CA MET A 1 -1.47 12.39 6.69
C MET A 1 -0.88 12.05 8.06
N ILE A 2 -1.63 11.41 8.97
CA ILE A 2 -1.12 11.12 10.32
C ILE A 2 -0.25 9.85 10.27
N ALA A 3 0.93 9.88 10.87
CA ALA A 3 1.83 8.73 10.95
C ALA A 3 1.16 7.52 11.63
N ARG A 4 1.52 6.32 11.17
CA ARG A 4 1.01 5.03 11.64
C ARG A 4 2.17 4.03 11.83
N PRO A 5 3.13 4.33 12.73
CA PRO A 5 4.42 3.64 12.80
C PRO A 5 4.26 2.12 12.92
N HIS A 6 3.41 1.64 13.84
CA HIS A 6 3.16 0.20 14.04
C HIS A 6 2.76 -0.56 12.76
N TYR A 7 1.89 0.02 11.92
CA TYR A 7 1.46 -0.64 10.67
C TYR A 7 2.58 -0.64 9.63
N ILE A 8 3.33 0.46 9.54
CA ILE A 8 4.45 0.59 8.60
C ILE A 8 5.60 -0.33 8.99
N ASP A 9 5.94 -0.43 10.28
CA ASP A 9 6.98 -1.32 10.78
C ASP A 9 6.67 -2.79 10.47
N ARG A 10 5.39 -3.19 10.61
CA ARG A 10 4.94 -4.54 10.25
C ARG A 10 5.01 -4.81 8.75
N LEU A 11 4.68 -3.84 7.91
CA LEU A 11 4.80 -4.00 6.46
C LEU A 11 6.26 -4.02 6.02
N ARG A 12 7.11 -3.21 6.65
CA ARG A 12 8.56 -3.18 6.42
C ARG A 12 9.21 -4.53 6.71
N SER A 13 8.90 -5.14 7.86
CA SER A 13 9.51 -6.44 8.23
C SER A 13 9.15 -7.59 7.28
N LEU A 14 8.04 -7.44 6.53
CA LEU A 14 7.58 -8.43 5.56
C LEU A 14 7.98 -8.08 4.11
N LYS A 15 8.47 -6.87 3.84
CA LYS A 15 8.69 -6.32 2.49
C LYS A 15 9.51 -7.27 1.62
N ASP A 16 10.67 -7.70 2.10
CA ASP A 16 11.65 -8.45 1.32
C ASP A 16 11.36 -9.97 1.24
N LEU A 17 10.28 -10.41 1.89
CA LEU A 17 9.79 -11.77 1.75
C LEU A 17 9.04 -11.92 0.42
N ARG A 18 9.32 -12.99 -0.33
CA ARG A 18 8.65 -13.36 -1.59
C ARG A 18 7.24 -13.94 -1.35
N ILE A 19 6.41 -13.17 -0.67
CA ILE A 19 5.02 -13.51 -0.32
C ILE A 19 4.09 -12.36 -0.70
N ILE A 20 2.82 -12.69 -0.96
CA ILE A 20 1.74 -11.72 -1.12
C ILE A 20 1.25 -11.32 0.27
N LYS A 21 1.06 -10.01 0.50
CA LYS A 21 0.56 -9.46 1.77
C LYS A 21 -0.83 -8.90 1.53
N THR A 22 -1.79 -9.33 2.34
CA THR A 22 -3.18 -8.88 2.23
C THR A 22 -3.56 -8.10 3.48
N LEU A 23 -4.11 -6.89 3.32
CA LEU A 23 -4.71 -6.12 4.41
C LEU A 23 -6.22 -6.37 4.43
N SER A 24 -6.72 -7.03 5.48
CA SER A 24 -8.15 -7.23 5.70
C SER A 24 -8.72 -6.24 6.72
N GLY A 25 -10.05 -6.07 6.72
CA GLY A 25 -10.76 -5.27 7.71
C GLY A 25 -12.04 -4.63 7.16
N VAL A 26 -12.87 -4.11 8.05
CA VAL A 26 -14.16 -3.49 7.71
C VAL A 26 -14.04 -2.30 6.75
N ARG A 27 -15.10 -2.00 6.00
CA ARG A 27 -15.16 -0.81 5.12
C ARG A 27 -14.86 0.46 5.94
N ARG A 28 -14.07 1.39 5.37
CA ARG A 28 -13.61 2.63 6.03
C ARG A 28 -12.64 2.46 7.22
N SER A 29 -12.05 1.29 7.41
CA SER A 29 -11.01 1.08 8.44
C SER A 29 -9.64 1.73 8.12
N GLY A 30 -9.51 2.50 7.04
CA GLY A 30 -8.26 3.18 6.67
C GLY A 30 -7.20 2.32 5.98
N LYS A 31 -7.57 1.18 5.37
CA LYS A 31 -6.61 0.30 4.66
C LYS A 31 -5.91 1.01 3.50
N SER A 32 -6.65 1.72 2.65
CA SER A 32 -6.09 2.48 1.52
C SER A 32 -5.09 3.53 2.01
N THR A 33 -5.43 4.22 3.10
CA THR A 33 -4.54 5.17 3.80
C THR A 33 -3.25 4.49 4.29
N ILE A 34 -3.31 3.26 4.80
CA ILE A 34 -2.09 2.53 5.21
C ILE A 34 -1.24 2.17 3.98
N LEU A 35 -1.85 1.74 2.88
CA LEU A 35 -1.14 1.44 1.63
C LEU A 35 -0.48 2.69 1.03
N GLU A 36 -1.16 3.83 1.07
CA GLU A 36 -0.61 5.13 0.67
C GLU A 36 0.59 5.55 1.53
N LEU A 37 0.49 5.45 2.87
CA LEU A 37 1.62 5.70 3.77
C LEU A 37 2.79 4.75 3.49
N PHE A 38 2.51 3.49 3.16
CA PHE A 38 3.54 2.52 2.85
C PHE A 38 4.20 2.82 1.50
N LYS A 39 3.43 3.24 0.49
CA LYS A 39 3.96 3.75 -0.79
C LYS A 39 4.92 4.92 -0.55
N ASP A 40 4.52 5.91 0.25
CA ASP A 40 5.38 7.07 0.56
C ASP A 40 6.66 6.63 1.28
N HIS A 41 6.57 5.64 2.18
CA HIS A 41 7.74 5.03 2.82
C HIS A 41 8.66 4.29 1.84
N LEU A 42 8.11 3.57 0.86
CA LEU A 42 8.90 2.89 -0.17
C LEU A 42 9.67 3.89 -1.02
N LEU A 43 9.01 4.97 -1.46
CA LEU A 43 9.64 6.07 -2.20
C LEU A 43 10.76 6.72 -1.37
N SER A 44 10.50 7.05 -0.09
CA SER A 44 11.52 7.64 0.78
C SER A 44 12.69 6.70 1.07
N SER A 45 12.51 5.40 0.86
CA SER A 45 13.54 4.37 1.04
C SER A 45 14.30 4.04 -0.25
N GLY A 46 14.11 4.82 -1.32
CA GLY A 46 14.83 4.65 -2.59
C GLY A 46 14.22 3.62 -3.54
N VAL A 47 12.95 3.24 -3.36
CA VAL A 47 12.24 2.45 -4.39
C VAL A 47 11.74 3.39 -5.47
N GLU A 48 12.16 3.14 -6.71
CA GLU A 48 11.71 3.89 -7.88
C GLU A 48 10.18 3.83 -8.06
N ALA A 49 9.58 4.95 -8.43
CA ALA A 49 8.13 5.09 -8.54
C ALA A 49 7.52 4.11 -9.57
N GLU A 50 8.25 3.83 -10.64
CA GLU A 50 7.87 2.90 -11.72
C GLU A 50 7.74 1.46 -11.21
N ARG A 51 8.35 1.13 -10.06
CA ARG A 51 8.26 -0.18 -9.41
C ARG A 51 7.08 -0.27 -8.43
N ILE A 52 6.29 0.79 -8.29
CA ILE A 52 5.15 0.85 -7.38
C ILE A 52 3.86 1.12 -8.17
N GLN A 53 2.99 0.12 -8.23
CA GLN A 53 1.69 0.24 -8.90
C GLN A 53 0.58 0.37 -7.85
N MET A 54 -0.22 1.42 -7.97
CA MET A 54 -1.38 1.64 -7.11
C MET A 54 -2.62 1.72 -7.97
N ILE A 55 -3.51 0.73 -7.81
CA ILE A 55 -4.72 0.58 -8.62
C ILE A 55 -5.92 0.68 -7.68
N ASN A 56 -6.84 1.59 -8.00
CA ASN A 56 -8.13 1.67 -7.34
C ASN A 56 -9.18 1.00 -8.22
N PHE A 57 -9.59 -0.22 -7.85
CA PHE A 57 -10.62 -0.97 -8.58
C PHE A 57 -12.04 -0.39 -8.43
N GLU A 58 -12.24 0.58 -7.52
CA GLU A 58 -13.51 1.33 -7.44
C GLU A 58 -13.56 2.51 -8.43
N ASP A 59 -12.43 2.86 -9.06
CA ASP A 59 -12.35 3.91 -10.07
C ASP A 59 -12.73 3.37 -11.45
N LEU A 60 -13.74 3.97 -12.08
CA LEU A 60 -14.25 3.56 -13.39
C LEU A 60 -13.18 3.67 -14.49
N ALA A 61 -12.22 4.58 -14.35
CA ALA A 61 -11.11 4.69 -15.30
C ALA A 61 -10.27 3.40 -15.39
N ASN A 62 -10.29 2.57 -14.35
CA ASN A 62 -9.58 1.29 -14.29
C ASN A 62 -10.42 0.08 -14.71
N ALA A 63 -11.65 0.28 -15.21
CA ALA A 63 -12.57 -0.81 -15.56
C ALA A 63 -12.01 -1.78 -16.62
N THR A 64 -11.08 -1.34 -17.46
CA THR A 64 -10.43 -2.17 -18.47
C THR A 64 -9.41 -3.17 -17.91
N LEU A 65 -9.06 -3.07 -16.62
CA LEU A 65 -8.15 -4.00 -15.94
C LEU A 65 -8.87 -5.22 -15.34
N LEU A 66 -10.20 -5.28 -15.47
CA LEU A 66 -11.07 -6.36 -15.00
C LEU A 66 -11.51 -7.23 -16.19
#